data_AF-A0A5F2HUQ7-F1
#
_entry.id   AF-A0A5F2HUQ7-F1
#
_cell.length_a   1.000
_cell.length_b   1.000
_cell.length_c   1.000
_cell.angle_alpha   90.00
_cell.angle_beta   90.00
_cell.angle_gamma   90.00
#
_symmetry.space_group_name_H-M   'P 1'
#
loop_
_entity.id
_entity.type
_entity.pdbx_description
1 polymer ?
#
loop_
_entity_poly.entity_id
_entity_poly.type
_entity_poly.pdbx_seq_one_letter_code
_entity_poly.pdbx_strand_id
1 'polypeptide(L)'
;AIGGLGKGHLVREIDAMDGVMGRIADAAGIQFRLLNRRKGPAVRGPRTQADRKLYRLAMQAAIGDQANLDVIEGEVLDLAIEDERVEAVLVSGDR
;
A
#
# COMPACT_ATOMS: atom_id res chain seq x y z
N ALA A 1 11.73 -4.54 -1.42
CA ALA A 1 11.95 -4.27 0.01
C ALA A 1 10.90 -3.27 0.49
N ILE A 2 10.35 -3.46 1.69
CA ILE A 2 9.40 -2.55 2.34
C ILE A 2 10.02 -2.09 3.68
N GLY A 3 9.70 -0.87 4.11
CA GLY A 3 10.24 -0.26 5.33
C GLY A 3 11.68 0.28 5.18
N GLY A 4 12.42 0.33 6.28
CA GLY A 4 13.73 0.97 6.39
C GLY A 4 13.74 2.15 7.37
N LEU A 5 14.81 2.94 7.35
CA LEU A 5 14.88 4.15 8.20
C LEU A 5 13.84 5.17 7.71
N GLY A 6 13.04 5.71 8.64
CA GLY A 6 11.89 6.58 8.33
C GLY A 6 10.71 5.81 7.72
N LYS A 7 10.92 5.13 6.60
CA LYS A 7 9.88 4.34 5.90
C LYS A 7 9.25 3.26 6.78
N GLY A 8 10.02 2.64 7.68
CA GLY A 8 9.51 1.65 8.62
C GLY A 8 8.56 2.23 9.67
N HIS A 9 8.67 3.52 10.01
CA HIS A 9 7.67 4.21 10.84
C HIS A 9 6.39 4.42 10.05
N LEU A 10 6.48 4.95 8.82
CA LEU A 10 5.30 5.15 7.95
C LEU A 10 4.53 3.85 7.72
N VAL A 11 5.23 2.72 7.48
CA VAL A 11 4.57 1.41 7.34
C VAL A 11 3.82 1.02 8.62
N ARG A 12 4.37 1.31 9.80
CA ARG A 12 3.72 1.05 11.09
C ARG A 12 2.57 2.00 11.40
N GLU A 13 2.65 3.25 10.95
CA GLU A 13 1.56 4.23 11.04
C GLU A 13 0.40 3.82 10.16
N ILE A 14 0.67 3.41 8.91
CA ILE A 14 -0.33 2.85 7.99
C ILE A 14 -1.00 1.62 8.63
N ASP A 15 -0.22 0.69 9.19
CA ASP A 15 -0.73 -0.51 9.88
C ASP A 15 -1.60 -0.16 11.09
N ALA A 16 -1.21 0.85 11.89
CA ALA A 16 -1.99 1.34 13.01
C ALA A 16 -3.32 1.99 12.59
N MET A 17 -3.38 2.55 11.38
CA MET A 17 -4.59 3.07 10.74
C MET A 17 -5.36 1.99 9.96
N ASP A 18 -5.07 0.71 10.22
CA ASP A 18 -5.64 -0.47 9.56
C ASP A 18 -5.35 -0.58 8.05
N GLY A 19 -4.37 0.18 7.57
CA GLY A 19 -3.86 0.02 6.22
C GLY A 19 -3.17 -1.33 6.00
N VAL A 20 -3.21 -1.83 4.78
CA VAL A 20 -2.80 -3.23 4.49
C VAL A 20 -1.30 -3.43 4.31
N MET A 21 -0.53 -2.36 4.07
CA MET A 21 0.88 -2.46 3.64
C MET A 21 1.75 -3.31 4.58
N GLY A 22 1.59 -3.17 5.90
CA GLY A 22 2.33 -3.97 6.89
C GLY A 22 2.04 -5.47 6.74
N ARG A 23 0.76 -5.84 6.78
CA ARG A 23 0.27 -7.21 6.61
C ARG A 23 0.71 -7.85 5.27
N ILE A 24 0.62 -7.11 4.17
CA ILE A 24 1.05 -7.61 2.84
C ILE A 24 2.57 -7.80 2.80
N ALA A 25 3.34 -6.88 3.42
CA ALA A 25 4.78 -7.00 3.51
C ALA A 25 5.22 -8.21 4.37
N ASP A 26 4.47 -8.53 5.42
CA ASP A 26 4.71 -9.71 6.26
C ASP A 26 4.40 -11.01 5.50
N ALA A 27 3.28 -11.08 4.78
CA ALA A 27 2.89 -12.24 3.98
C ALA A 27 3.87 -12.57 2.83
N ALA A 28 4.52 -11.55 2.27
CA ALA A 28 5.48 -11.69 1.18
C ALA A 28 6.95 -11.64 1.62
N GLY A 29 7.21 -11.53 2.93
CA GLY A 29 8.55 -11.30 3.47
C GLY A 29 9.48 -12.51 3.34
N ILE A 30 10.65 -12.29 2.75
CA ILE A 30 11.73 -13.28 2.64
C ILE A 30 12.77 -13.06 3.77
N GLN A 31 13.04 -11.80 4.14
CA GLN A 31 14.02 -11.48 5.17
C GLN A 31 13.65 -10.20 5.91
N PHE A 32 13.62 -10.27 7.24
CA PHE A 32 13.34 -9.14 8.13
C PHE A 32 14.60 -8.65 8.84
N ARG A 33 14.74 -7.33 8.97
CA ARG A 33 15.81 -6.68 9.72
C ARG A 33 15.27 -5.46 10.47
N LEU A 34 15.82 -5.23 11.66
CA LEU A 34 15.63 -3.98 12.39
C LEU A 34 16.88 -3.11 12.21
N LEU A 35 16.76 -2.03 11.43
CA LEU A 35 17.83 -1.06 11.27
C LEU A 35 18.01 -0.25 12.56
N ASN A 36 19.23 0.24 12.82
CA ASN A 36 19.58 1.01 14.02
C ASN A 36 19.22 0.33 15.36
N ARG A 37 19.21 -1.01 15.41
CA ARG A 37 18.83 -1.80 16.60
C ARG A 37 19.50 -1.34 17.90
N ARG A 38 20.77 -0.91 17.83
CA ARG A 38 21.58 -0.47 18.99
C ARG A 38 21.57 1.05 19.27
N LYS A 39 20.87 1.87 18.46
CA LYS A 39 20.91 3.35 18.56
C LYS A 39 19.70 3.97 19.28
N GLY A 40 18.96 3.16 20.05
CA GLY A 40 17.76 3.59 20.79
C GLY A 40 16.45 3.52 19.96
N PRO A 41 15.27 3.41 20.60
CA PRO A 41 14.00 3.12 19.92
C PRO A 41 13.57 4.16 18.88
N ALA A 42 13.76 5.46 19.15
CA ALA A 42 13.28 6.56 18.31
C ALA A 42 13.86 6.56 16.88
N VAL A 43 14.96 5.86 16.64
CA VAL A 43 15.65 5.80 15.35
C VAL A 43 15.66 4.40 14.73
N ARG A 44 14.93 3.44 15.30
CA ARG A 44 14.85 2.05 14.81
C ARG A 44 13.86 1.94 13.66
N GLY A 45 14.30 1.40 12.52
CA GLY A 45 13.45 1.23 11.33
C GLY A 45 13.28 -0.24 10.95
N PRO A 46 12.08 -0.86 11.08
CA PRO A 46 11.84 -2.20 10.56
C PRO A 46 11.93 -2.20 9.03
N ARG A 47 12.54 -3.24 8.46
CA ARG A 47 12.73 -3.42 7.03
C ARG A 47 12.53 -4.89 6.68
N THR A 48 11.83 -5.14 5.58
CA THR A 48 11.74 -6.49 4.99
C THR A 48 12.16 -6.48 3.52
N GLN A 49 12.84 -7.53 3.09
CA GLN A 49 12.90 -7.91 1.68
C GLN A 49 11.68 -8.77 1.41
N ALA A 50 10.93 -8.46 0.36
CA ALA A 50 9.70 -9.15 0.01
C ALA A 50 9.79 -9.71 -1.41
N ASP A 51 9.21 -10.90 -1.61
CA ASP A 51 9.01 -11.49 -2.92
C ASP A 51 7.98 -10.64 -3.70
N ARG A 52 8.35 -10.20 -4.91
CA ARG A 52 7.48 -9.32 -5.71
C ARG A 52 6.19 -10.01 -6.14
N LYS A 53 6.25 -11.30 -6.47
CA LYS A 53 5.09 -12.07 -6.92
C LYS A 53 4.14 -12.30 -5.74
N LEU A 54 4.65 -12.73 -4.59
CA LEU A 54 3.82 -12.95 -3.40
C LEU A 54 3.21 -11.63 -2.91
N TYR A 55 3.97 -10.53 -2.92
CA TYR A 55 3.45 -9.22 -2.53
C TYR A 55 2.28 -8.78 -3.43
N ARG A 56 2.44 -8.93 -4.75
CA ARG A 56 1.38 -8.63 -5.72
C ARG A 56 0.14 -9.47 -5.49
N LEU A 57 0.30 -10.79 -5.33
CA LEU A 57 -0.83 -11.71 -5.12
C LEU A 57 -1.57 -11.41 -3.82
N ALA A 58 -0.85 -11.18 -2.72
CA ALA A 58 -1.43 -10.83 -1.43
C ALA A 58 -2.15 -9.48 -1.47
N MET A 59 -1.61 -8.48 -2.20
CA MET A 59 -2.29 -7.20 -2.41
C MET A 59 -3.58 -7.37 -3.22
N GLN A 60 -3.54 -8.13 -4.32
CA GLN A 60 -4.72 -8.38 -5.15
C GLN A 60 -5.83 -9.09 -4.37
N ALA A 61 -5.46 -10.08 -3.54
CA ALA A 61 -6.42 -10.75 -2.66
C ALA A 61 -7.03 -9.78 -1.64
N ALA A 62 -6.21 -8.96 -0.97
CA ALA A 62 -6.71 -7.99 0.01
C ALA A 62 -7.64 -6.93 -0.61
N ILE A 63 -7.37 -6.50 -1.85
CA ILE A 63 -8.25 -5.59 -2.60
C ILE A 63 -9.57 -6.29 -2.96
N GLY A 64 -9.50 -7.54 -3.45
CA GLY A 64 -10.69 -8.30 -3.85
C GLY A 64 -11.62 -8.67 -2.69
N ASP A 65 -11.07 -8.84 -1.48
CA ASP A 65 -11.84 -9.19 -0.28
C ASP A 65 -12.43 -7.97 0.45
N GLN A 66 -12.10 -6.74 0.02
CA GLN A 66 -12.56 -5.52 0.69
C GLN A 66 -14.03 -5.23 0.38
N ALA A 67 -14.86 -5.19 1.42
CA ALA A 67 -16.27 -4.83 1.28
C ALA A 67 -16.45 -3.39 0.78
N ASN A 68 -17.48 -3.19 -0.06
CA ASN A 68 -17.84 -1.91 -0.69
C ASN A 68 -16.75 -1.32 -1.60
N LEU A 69 -15.89 -2.18 -2.17
CA LEU A 69 -14.89 -1.79 -3.15
C LEU A 69 -15.12 -2.54 -4.47
N ASP A 70 -15.45 -1.80 -5.52
CA ASP A 70 -15.50 -2.32 -6.88
C ASP A 70 -14.18 -2.01 -7.59
N VAL A 71 -13.60 -3.03 -8.23
CA VAL A 71 -12.39 -2.88 -9.05
C VAL A 71 -12.78 -2.80 -10.51
N ILE A 72 -12.59 -1.62 -11.11
CA ILE A 72 -12.85 -1.38 -12.53
C ILE A 72 -11.49 -1.26 -13.22
N GLU A 73 -11.20 -2.17 -14.16
CA GLU A 73 -10.02 -2.08 -15.00
C GLU A 73 -10.29 -1.11 -16.16
N GLY A 74 -9.53 -0.02 -16.21
CA GLY A 74 -9.63 1.00 -17.25
C GLY A 74 -8.60 2.12 -17.07
N GLU A 75 -8.38 2.91 -18.11
CA GLU A 75 -7.55 4.11 -18.05
C GLU A 75 -8.45 5.33 -17.77
N VAL A 76 -8.11 6.10 -16.74
CA VAL A 76 -8.77 7.39 -16.47
C VAL A 76 -8.18 8.42 -17.42
N LEU A 77 -9.04 9.01 -18.26
CA LEU A 77 -8.66 10.01 -19.27
C LEU A 77 -8.74 11.44 -18.73
N ASP A 78 -9.76 11.75 -17.92
CA ASP A 78 -9.99 13.11 -17.41
C ASP A 78 -10.88 13.11 -16.16
N LEU A 79 -11.01 14.26 -15.51
CA LEU A 79 -11.91 14.50 -14.37
C LEU A 79 -13.09 15.38 -14.81
N ALA A 80 -14.31 14.99 -14.48
CA ALA A 80 -15.47 15.88 -14.61
C ALA A 80 -15.53 16.81 -13.39
N ILE A 81 -15.39 18.11 -13.63
CA ILE A 81 -15.36 19.14 -12.58
C ILE A 81 -16.49 20.14 -12.82
N GLU A 82 -17.35 20.29 -11.82
CA GLU A 82 -18.43 21.29 -11.78
C GLU A 82 -18.28 22.14 -10.51
N ASP A 83 -18.42 23.46 -10.62
CA ASP A 83 -18.32 24.39 -9.49
C ASP A 83 -17.10 24.16 -8.58
N GLU A 84 -15.92 23.92 -9.17
CA GLU A 84 -14.65 23.60 -8.49
C GLU A 84 -14.66 22.28 -7.67
N ARG A 85 -15.59 21.37 -7.96
CA ARG A 85 -15.73 20.06 -7.31
C ARG A 85 -15.61 18.91 -8.30
N VAL A 86 -14.93 17.84 -7.89
CA VAL A 86 -14.81 16.60 -8.68
C VAL A 86 -16.09 15.80 -8.51
N GLU A 87 -16.81 15.57 -9.60
CA GLU A 87 -18.07 14.80 -9.61
C GLU A 87 -17.87 13.40 -10.20
N ALA A 88 -16.95 13.23 -11.16
CA ALA A 88 -16.69 11.93 -11.79
C ALA A 88 -15.28 11.83 -12.42
N VAL A 89 -14.93 10.60 -12.83
CA VAL A 89 -13.79 10.31 -13.71
C VAL A 89 -14.31 9.90 -15.10
N LEU A 90 -13.67 10.37 -16.16
CA LEU A 90 -13.89 9.92 -17.53
C LEU A 90 -12.89 8.80 -17.84
N VAL A 91 -13.36 7.67 -18.37
CA VAL A 91 -12.53 6.48 -18.65
C VAL A 91 -12.47 6.17 -20.15
N SER A 92 -11.42 5.50 -20.60
CA SER A 92 -11.27 5.13 -22.01
C SER A 92 -12.21 3.97 -22.40
N GLY A 93 -13.02 4.20 -23.44
CA GLY A 93 -13.96 3.22 -24.01
C GLY A 93 -15.43 3.61 -23.81
N ASP A 94 -16.25 3.38 -24.85
CA ASP A 94 -17.69 3.72 -24.88
C ASP A 94 -18.48 2.96 -23.79
N ARG A 95 -18.78 3.66 -22.71
CA ARG A 95 -20.01 3.52 -21.93
C ARG A 95 -20.48 4.88 -21.47
#